data_AF-A0A8X6WNW4-F1
#
_entry.id   AF-A0A8X6WNW4-F1
#
_cell.length_a   1.000
_cell.length_b   1.000
_cell.length_c   1.000
_cell.angle_alpha   90.00
_cell.angle_beta   90.00
_cell.angle_gamma   90.00
#
_symmetry.space_group_name_H-M   'P 1'
#
loop_
_entity.id
_entity.type
_entity.pdbx_description
1 polymer ?
#
loop_
_entity_poly.entity_id
_entity_poly.type
_entity_poly.pdbx_seq_one_letter_code
_entity_poly.pdbx_strand_id
1 'polypeptide(L)'
;MKHVDALSRHPVMNITYDEITAKIKNAQSNDEYITTIKQLVDSSKVNDFQIGNDILFKLVDGKELLVVPDAMQTEITKRAHDKGHLAVAKTEQI
;
A
#
# COMPACT_ATOMS: atom_id res chain seq x y z
N MET A 1 47.13 -9.44 -4.00
CA MET A 1 45.72 -9.75 -3.66
C MET A 1 44.96 -8.44 -3.63
N LYS A 2 43.90 -8.30 -4.44
CA LYS A 2 43.07 -7.09 -4.51
C LYS A 2 42.00 -7.20 -3.43
N HIS A 3 41.96 -6.22 -2.52
CA HIS A 3 40.87 -6.04 -1.57
C HIS A 3 39.59 -5.79 -2.37
N VAL A 4 38.60 -6.68 -2.26
CA VAL A 4 37.28 -6.45 -2.82
C VAL A 4 36.46 -5.82 -1.71
N ASP A 5 36.09 -4.55 -1.92
CA ASP A 5 35.27 -3.78 -0.99
C ASP A 5 33.83 -4.32 -1.03
N ALA A 6 33.57 -5.30 -0.18
CA ALA A 6 32.23 -5.80 0.06
C ALA A 6 31.59 -4.89 1.10
N LEU A 7 30.84 -3.86 0.68
CA LEU A 7 29.61 -3.37 1.32
C LEU A 7 29.18 -1.99 0.74
N SER A 8 28.43 -2.02 -0.36
CA SER A 8 27.28 -1.12 -0.46
C SER A 8 26.04 -1.95 -0.12
N ARG A 9 25.84 -2.21 1.18
CA ARG A 9 24.62 -2.84 1.71
C ARG A 9 23.48 -1.83 1.63
N HIS A 10 23.01 -1.54 0.44
CA HIS A 10 21.63 -1.10 0.28
C HIS A 10 20.78 -2.36 0.34
N PRO A 11 19.92 -2.54 1.34
CA PRO A 11 18.95 -3.63 1.32
C PRO A 11 18.00 -3.40 0.14
N VAL A 12 18.25 -4.07 -0.99
CA VAL A 12 17.37 -4.05 -2.15
C VAL A 12 16.35 -5.15 -1.95
N MET A 13 15.14 -4.78 -1.52
CA MET A 13 14.00 -5.69 -1.42
C MET A 13 13.32 -5.75 -2.79
N ASN A 14 13.37 -6.90 -3.47
CA ASN A 14 12.56 -7.15 -4.66
C ASN A 14 11.13 -7.42 -4.21
N ILE A 15 10.33 -6.37 -4.11
CA ILE A 15 8.91 -6.52 -3.83
C ILE A 15 8.19 -6.84 -5.14
N THR A 16 7.72 -8.07 -5.29
CA THR A 16 6.89 -8.45 -6.45
C THR A 16 5.46 -7.96 -6.22
N TYR A 17 4.75 -7.69 -7.32
CA TYR A 17 3.36 -7.24 -7.29
C TYR A 17 2.47 -8.20 -6.48
N ASP A 18 2.72 -9.51 -6.59
CA ASP A 18 1.96 -10.56 -5.91
C ASP A 18 2.12 -10.53 -4.39
N GLU A 19 3.31 -10.21 -3.88
CA GLU A 19 3.58 -10.22 -2.44
C GLU A 19 2.87 -9.06 -1.72
N ILE A 20 2.90 -7.85 -2.31
CA ILE A 20 2.12 -6.70 -1.80
C ILE A 20 0.62 -6.98 -1.92
N THR A 21 0.18 -7.49 -3.06
CA THR A 21 -1.24 -7.77 -3.32
C THR A 21 -1.77 -8.79 -2.31
N ALA A 22 -1.01 -9.85 -2.03
CA ALA A 22 -1.35 -10.84 -1.00
C ALA A 22 -1.41 -10.22 0.39
N LYS A 23 -0.45 -9.36 0.76
CA LYS A 23 -0.44 -8.66 2.06
C LYS A 23 -1.67 -7.76 2.22
N ILE A 24 -2.01 -6.97 1.19
CA ILE A 24 -3.18 -6.09 1.18
C ILE A 24 -4.46 -6.90 1.28
N LYS A 25 -4.60 -7.95 0.47
CA LYS A 25 -5.78 -8.83 0.47
C LYS A 25 -6.00 -9.44 1.86
N ASN A 26 -4.93 -9.98 2.46
CA ASN A 26 -4.99 -10.53 3.82
C ASN A 26 -5.30 -9.47 4.87
N ALA A 27 -4.73 -8.27 4.78
CA ALA A 27 -5.03 -7.20 5.71
C ALA A 27 -6.49 -6.73 5.58
N GLN A 28 -7.03 -6.64 4.37
CA GLN A 28 -8.44 -6.31 4.14
C GLN A 28 -9.41 -7.39 4.63
N SER A 29 -9.05 -8.68 4.54
CA SER A 29 -9.92 -9.76 5.04
C SER A 29 -9.98 -9.83 6.56
N ASN A 30 -8.99 -9.25 7.26
CA ASN A 30 -8.97 -9.16 8.72
C ASN A 30 -9.54 -7.84 9.25
N ASP A 31 -9.98 -6.94 8.37
CA ASP A 31 -10.59 -5.66 8.72
C ASP A 31 -12.12 -5.79 8.64
N GLU A 32 -12.78 -5.71 9.79
CA GLU A 32 -14.23 -5.91 9.93
C GLU A 32 -15.03 -4.85 9.16
N TYR A 33 -14.55 -3.60 9.17
CA TYR A 33 -15.21 -2.51 8.46
C TYR A 33 -15.14 -2.72 6.94
N ILE A 34 -13.96 -3.06 6.43
CA ILE A 34 -13.76 -3.35 5.00
C ILE A 34 -14.57 -4.57 4.58
N THR A 35 -14.59 -5.62 5.40
CA THR A 35 -15.38 -6.83 5.13
C THR A 35 -16.88 -6.51 5.05
N THR A 36 -17.38 -5.66 5.94
CA THR A 36 -18.76 -5.17 5.90
C THR A 36 -19.05 -4.41 4.60
N ILE A 37 -18.15 -3.53 4.15
CA ILE A 37 -18.34 -2.81 2.88
C ILE A 37 -18.36 -3.79 1.70
N LYS A 38 -17.50 -4.81 1.68
CA LYS A 38 -17.50 -5.81 0.60
C LYS A 38 -18.87 -6.49 0.47
N GLN A 39 -19.50 -6.86 1.59
CA GLN A 39 -20.85 -7.42 1.58
C GLN A 39 -21.91 -6.43 1.06
N LEU A 40 -21.74 -5.13 1.32
CA LEU A 40 -22.62 -4.09 0.78
C LEU A 40 -22.45 -3.92 -0.74
N VAL A 41 -21.22 -4.06 -1.24
CA VAL A 41 -20.93 -4.05 -2.69
C VAL A 41 -21.58 -5.27 -3.36
N ASP A 42 -21.39 -6.47 -2.80
CA ASP A 42 -21.97 -7.71 -3.34
C ASP A 42 -23.50 -7.67 -3.35
N SER A 43 -24.10 -6.99 -2.37
CA SER A 43 -25.57 -6.77 -2.31
C SER A 43 -26.04 -5.56 -3.14
N SER A 44 -25.17 -4.95 -3.95
CA SER A 44 -25.47 -3.79 -4.81
C SER A 44 -26.07 -2.60 -4.05
N LYS A 45 -25.72 -2.45 -2.76
CA LYS A 45 -26.22 -1.36 -1.90
C LYS A 45 -25.34 -0.12 -1.94
N VAL A 46 -24.10 -0.24 -2.42
CA VAL A 46 -23.14 0.85 -2.54
C VAL A 46 -22.51 0.82 -3.93
N ASN A 47 -22.42 1.98 -4.58
CA ASN A 47 -21.87 2.11 -5.93
C ASN A 47 -20.51 2.85 -5.95
N ASP A 48 -20.12 3.45 -4.83
CA ASP A 48 -18.87 4.21 -4.71
C ASP A 48 -17.65 3.30 -4.50
N PHE A 49 -17.85 1.98 -4.54
CA PHE A 49 -16.84 0.97 -4.27
C PHE A 49 -16.88 -0.14 -5.30
N GLN A 50 -15.72 -0.72 -5.58
CA GLN A 50 -15.53 -1.84 -6.49
C GLN A 50 -14.62 -2.88 -5.85
N ILE A 51 -14.88 -4.16 -6.13
CA ILE A 51 -14.01 -5.26 -5.74
C ILE A 51 -13.28 -5.75 -7.00
N GLY A 52 -11.95 -5.80 -6.95
CA GLY A 52 -11.10 -6.37 -7.99
C GLY A 52 -10.04 -7.27 -7.36
N ASN A 53 -9.92 -8.52 -7.84
CA ASN A 53 -9.01 -9.53 -7.25
C ASN A 53 -9.15 -9.68 -5.72
N ASP A 54 -10.40 -9.64 -5.23
CA ASP A 54 -10.77 -9.65 -3.80
C ASP A 54 -10.26 -8.46 -2.98
N ILE A 55 -9.79 -7.40 -3.63
CA ILE A 55 -9.37 -6.14 -2.99
C ILE A 55 -10.46 -5.09 -3.23
N LEU A 56 -10.80 -4.38 -2.16
CA LEU A 56 -11.75 -3.27 -2.18
C LEU A 56 -11.06 -1.97 -2.60
N PHE A 57 -11.67 -1.30 -3.57
CA PHE A 57 -11.31 0.02 -4.06
C PHE A 57 -12.48 0.97 -3.89
N LYS A 58 -12.18 2.24 -3.62
CA LYS A 58 -13.16 3.33 -3.64
C LYS A 58 -13.04 4.07 -4.97
N LEU A 59 -14.17 4.33 -5.62
CA LEU A 59 -14.25 5.14 -6.81
C LEU A 59 -14.37 6.62 -6.41
N VAL A 60 -13.39 7.42 -6.81
CA VAL A 60 -13.38 8.88 -6.59
C VAL A 60 -13.01 9.55 -7.89
N ASP A 61 -13.92 10.38 -8.44
CA ASP A 61 -13.74 11.07 -9.72
C ASP A 61 -13.32 10.15 -10.88
N GLY A 62 -13.89 8.93 -10.92
CA GLY A 62 -13.56 7.91 -11.92
C GLY A 62 -12.21 7.21 -11.72
N LYS A 63 -11.53 7.44 -10.59
CA LYS A 63 -10.28 6.77 -10.22
C LYS A 63 -10.53 5.74 -9.13
N GLU A 64 -9.87 4.59 -9.26
CA GLU A 64 -9.85 3.54 -8.24
C GLU A 64 -8.76 3.85 -7.20
N LEU A 65 -9.19 4.09 -5.96
CA LEU A 65 -8.31 4.30 -4.83
C LEU A 65 -8.35 3.08 -3.92
N LEU A 66 -7.18 2.55 -3.58
CA LEU A 66 -7.08 1.42 -2.66
C LEU A 66 -7.64 1.80 -1.28
N VAL A 67 -8.56 0.98 -0.76
CA VAL A 67 -9.00 1.10 0.63
C VAL A 67 -7.93 0.46 1.52
N VAL A 68 -7.23 1.29 2.28
CA VAL A 68 -6.15 0.86 3.18
C VAL A 68 -6.73 0.31 4.50
N PRO A 69 -6.44 -0.94 4.88
CA PRO A 69 -6.82 -1.50 6.18
C PRO A 69 -6.20 -0.75 7.34
N ASP A 70 -6.90 -0.69 8.48
CA ASP A 70 -6.45 0.03 9.67
C ASP A 70 -5.03 -0.38 10.11
N ALA A 71 -4.78 -1.70 10.15
CA ALA A 71 -3.49 -2.27 10.50
C ALA A 71 -2.32 -1.80 9.60
N MET A 72 -2.60 -1.31 8.39
CA MET A 72 -1.60 -0.82 7.44
C MET A 72 -1.49 0.71 7.41
N GLN A 73 -2.42 1.45 8.00
CA GLN A 73 -2.44 2.92 7.93
C GLN A 73 -1.18 3.54 8.54
N THR A 74 -0.72 3.03 9.69
CA THR A 74 0.49 3.53 10.36
C THR A 74 1.74 3.28 9.51
N GLU A 75 1.85 2.09 8.89
CA GLU A 75 2.99 1.74 8.03
C GLU A 75 3.03 2.62 6.77
N ILE A 76 1.87 2.83 6.14
CA ILE A 76 1.75 3.66 4.92
C ILE A 76 2.03 5.13 5.23
N THR A 77 1.48 5.65 6.33
CA THR A 77 1.70 7.04 6.75
C THR A 77 3.18 7.29 7.07
N LYS A 78 3.84 6.38 7.82
CA LYS A 78 5.29 6.47 8.07
C LYS A 78 6.08 6.45 6.78
N ARG A 79 5.81 5.51 5.87
CA ARG A 79 6.53 5.42 4.58
C ARG A 79 6.33 6.66 3.71
N ALA A 80 5.14 7.24 3.68
CA ALA A 80 4.85 8.47 2.96
C ALA A 80 5.62 9.66 3.55
N HIS A 81 5.63 9.76 4.87
CA HIS A 81 6.36 10.78 5.62
C HIS A 81 7.89 10.66 5.44
N ASP A 82 8.44 9.44 5.53
CA ASP A 82 9.87 9.18 5.36
C ASP A 82 10.33 9.45 3.90
N LYS A 83 9.48 9.16 2.90
CA LYS A 83 9.72 9.60 1.51
C LYS A 83 9.68 11.13 1.36
N GLY A 84 8.80 11.81 2.09
CA GLY A 84 8.77 13.27 2.16
C GLY A 84 10.06 13.85 2.74
N HIS A 85 10.60 13.25 3.80
CA HIS A 85 11.90 13.64 4.36
C HIS A 85 13.07 13.41 3.39
N LEU A 86 13.05 12.32 2.62
CA LEU A 86 14.03 12.09 1.56
C LEU A 86 13.96 13.15 0.43
N ALA A 87 12.79 13.74 0.19
CA ALA A 87 12.62 14.82 -0.79
C ALA A 87 13.08 16.18 -0.25
N VAL A 88 12.80 16.50 1.02
CA VAL A 88 13.22 17.75 1.67
C VAL A 88 14.75 17.82 1.79
N ALA A 89 15.41 16.75 2.22
CA ALA A 89 16.87 16.72 2.36
C ALA A 89 17.61 16.85 1.01
N LYS A 90 16.98 16.49 -0.12
CA LYS A 90 17.55 16.72 -1.46
C LYS A 90 17.36 18.15 -1.98
N THR A 91 16.56 18.97 -1.30
CA THR A 91 16.28 20.36 -1.72
C THR A 91 17.14 21.38 -0.97
N GLU A 92 17.80 20.99 0.13
CA GLU A 92 18.76 21.84 0.87
C GLU A 92 20.22 21.69 0.39
N GLN A 93 20.45 20.95 -0.70
CA GLN A 93 21.78 20.79 -1.34
C GLN A 93 21.87 21.43 -2.74
N ILE A 94 21.06 22.45 -3.03
CA ILE A 94 21.19 23.29 -4.24
C ILE A 94 21.54 24.72 -3.83
#